data_AF-A0A1E7LUG2-F1
#
_entry.id   AF-A0A1E7LUG2-F1
#
_cell.length_a   1.000
_cell.length_b   1.000
_cell.length_c   1.000
_cell.angle_alpha   90.00
_cell.angle_beta   90.00
_cell.angle_gamma   90.00
#
_symmetry.space_group_name_H-M   'P 1'
#
loop_
_entity.id
_entity.type
_entity.pdbx_description
1 polymer ?
#
loop_
_entity_poly.entity_id
_entity_poly.type
_entity_poly.pdbx_seq_one_letter_code
_entity_poly.pdbx_strand_id
1 'polypeptide(L)'
;MVEAEAWDDEVGEVEVDEARETSADEPDDTGWKTSTAQMAGLSRLIRAGVWALVVSGPVLGTLAFLSASAPAQGATKPAPAATPASPVGPAGFAELFVSAYLQAGQGTERDLAPYYSGSLALAVKPGTRTATQSTVIASREVQPGYWSVTVAADVTAHDDKGKSKRLGVQYFRVGIQATGPAGAGGTAQNTTAGYAATSLPAQVAAPTALKPGALAYESDRGSSSSDPSVETARGFLAAYLTGTTELDRYTSPGTRLQPISPAPYAAVKVTGVQDDATSAGQQKVPADGTVLHQLVLVDATDQAGSPVSLSYALTLKSRAGRWEVASVDDAPAIRASSPPSAAPHTTTPSPDASTAVPSPSPSNS
;
A
#
# COMPACT_ATOMS: atom_id res chain seq x y z
N MET A 1 -38.71 -2.11 32.17
CA MET A 1 -39.79 -3.06 31.84
C MET A 1 -39.66 -3.39 30.38
N VAL A 2 -39.06 -4.54 30.10
CA VAL A 2 -38.91 -5.14 28.77
C VAL A 2 -39.51 -6.53 28.93
N GLU A 3 -40.55 -6.83 28.15
CA GLU A 3 -41.13 -8.15 27.95
C GLU A 3 -41.82 -8.10 26.59
N ALA A 4 -41.87 -9.14 25.76
CA ALA A 4 -41.08 -10.34 25.59
C ALA A 4 -41.58 -10.91 24.26
N GLU A 5 -40.68 -11.43 23.44
CA GLU A 5 -41.02 -12.25 22.28
C GLU A 5 -41.74 -13.53 22.72
N ALA A 6 -42.77 -13.91 21.98
CA ALA A 6 -43.39 -15.23 22.02
C ALA A 6 -43.32 -15.82 20.62
N TRP A 7 -42.52 -16.88 20.48
CA TRP A 7 -42.56 -17.84 19.38
C TRP A 7 -43.40 -19.03 19.85
N ASP A 8 -44.26 -19.55 18.98
CA ASP A 8 -44.62 -20.97 19.03
C ASP A 8 -45.01 -21.46 17.62
N ASP A 9 -44.44 -22.62 17.32
CA ASP A 9 -44.65 -23.49 16.15
C ASP A 9 -46.09 -24.03 16.11
N GLU A 10 -46.60 -24.36 14.91
CA GLU A 10 -46.76 -25.76 14.45
C GLU A 10 -47.75 -25.88 13.27
N VAL A 11 -47.47 -26.93 12.51
CA VAL A 11 -48.03 -27.41 11.24
C VAL A 11 -49.52 -27.74 11.21
N GLY A 12 -50.11 -27.64 10.02
CA GLY A 12 -51.38 -28.25 9.65
C GLY A 12 -51.54 -28.34 8.13
N GLU A 13 -51.44 -29.55 7.59
CA GLU A 13 -51.83 -29.95 6.23
C GLU A 13 -53.36 -29.92 6.04
N VAL A 14 -53.81 -30.30 4.81
CA VAL A 14 -55.18 -30.54 4.30
C VAL A 14 -55.70 -29.33 3.48
N GLU A 15 -56.16 -29.40 2.22
CA GLU A 15 -56.73 -30.46 1.37
C GLU A 15 -56.55 -30.08 -0.11
N VAL A 16 -56.50 -31.08 -0.98
CA VAL A 16 -56.64 -30.97 -2.44
C VAL A 16 -58.12 -31.18 -2.77
N ASP A 17 -58.72 -30.33 -3.61
CA ASP A 17 -59.86 -30.77 -4.41
C ASP A 17 -59.94 -30.05 -5.77
N GLU A 18 -60.19 -30.86 -6.79
CA GLU A 18 -60.17 -30.53 -8.21
C GLU A 18 -61.53 -30.00 -8.74
N ALA A 19 -61.43 -29.35 -9.90
CA ALA A 19 -62.40 -29.33 -11.00
C ALA A 19 -63.70 -28.51 -10.87
N ARG A 20 -63.78 -27.47 -11.73
CA ARG A 20 -64.78 -27.48 -12.82
C ARG A 20 -64.48 -26.47 -13.94
N GLU A 21 -64.54 -27.01 -15.15
CA GLU A 21 -64.51 -26.37 -16.44
C GLU A 21 -65.81 -25.62 -16.80
N THR A 22 -65.66 -24.67 -17.73
CA THR A 22 -66.55 -24.32 -18.86
C THR A 22 -67.84 -23.50 -18.64
N SER A 23 -67.91 -22.36 -19.35
CA SER A 23 -68.87 -22.09 -20.45
C SER A 23 -69.51 -20.68 -20.44
N ALA A 24 -69.81 -20.22 -21.66
CA ALA A 24 -70.69 -19.11 -22.10
C ALA A 24 -69.99 -17.74 -22.22
N ASP A 25 -69.64 -17.23 -23.42
CA ASP A 25 -70.49 -16.78 -24.56
C ASP A 25 -71.63 -15.86 -24.05
N GLU A 26 -71.89 -14.66 -24.57
CA GLU A 26 -71.88 -14.18 -25.96
C GLU A 26 -72.03 -12.61 -25.97
N PRO A 27 -72.39 -11.92 -27.08
CA PRO A 27 -71.55 -10.93 -27.77
C PRO A 27 -72.13 -9.50 -27.71
N ASP A 28 -71.47 -8.53 -28.36
CA ASP A 28 -72.21 -7.50 -29.09
C ASP A 28 -71.38 -6.89 -30.23
N ASP A 29 -71.99 -7.01 -31.40
CA ASP A 29 -71.65 -6.43 -32.69
C ASP A 29 -71.57 -4.89 -32.65
N THR A 30 -70.69 -4.30 -33.46
CA THR A 30 -71.11 -3.54 -34.67
C THR A 30 -69.94 -2.77 -35.30
N GLY A 31 -69.48 -3.28 -36.44
CA GLY A 31 -69.39 -2.54 -37.71
C GLY A 31 -68.50 -1.29 -37.81
N TRP A 32 -67.38 -1.44 -38.53
CA TRP A 32 -67.23 -0.74 -39.83
C TRP A 32 -66.27 -1.47 -40.80
N LYS A 33 -66.90 -2.18 -41.75
CA LYS A 33 -66.55 -2.32 -43.18
C LYS A 33 -65.06 -2.31 -43.56
N THR A 34 -64.49 -3.50 -43.74
CA THR A 34 -63.42 -3.72 -44.72
C THR A 34 -64.05 -4.13 -46.06
N SER A 35 -63.74 -3.38 -47.12
CA SER A 35 -64.21 -3.63 -48.48
C SER A 35 -63.54 -4.88 -49.04
N THR A 36 -64.35 -5.89 -49.32
CA THR A 36 -64.00 -7.14 -50.01
C THR A 36 -63.96 -6.91 -51.53
N ALA A 37 -62.83 -6.42 -52.04
CA ALA A 37 -62.59 -6.36 -53.49
C ALA A 37 -61.21 -6.88 -53.94
N GLN A 38 -60.38 -7.41 -53.04
CA GLN A 38 -59.05 -7.94 -53.43
C GLN A 38 -58.70 -9.30 -52.79
N MET A 39 -59.69 -10.19 -52.63
CA MET A 39 -59.43 -11.60 -52.28
C MET A 39 -59.60 -12.51 -53.50
N ALA A 40 -58.61 -12.46 -54.39
CA ALA A 40 -58.38 -13.53 -55.38
C ALA A 40 -56.89 -13.68 -55.76
N GLY A 41 -56.02 -12.72 -55.41
CA GLY A 41 -54.58 -12.76 -55.72
C GLY A 41 -53.66 -13.18 -54.56
N LEU A 42 -54.15 -13.22 -53.31
CA LEU A 42 -53.28 -13.35 -52.14
C LEU A 42 -52.71 -14.77 -51.93
N SER A 43 -53.42 -15.83 -52.33
CA SER A 43 -52.96 -17.20 -52.08
C SER A 43 -51.77 -17.62 -52.95
N ARG A 44 -51.57 -16.99 -54.12
CA ARG A 44 -50.40 -17.24 -54.98
C ARG A 44 -49.16 -16.45 -54.55
N LEU A 45 -49.33 -15.27 -53.95
CA LEU A 45 -48.22 -14.46 -53.42
C LEU A 45 -47.64 -15.04 -52.12
N ILE A 46 -48.48 -15.61 -51.25
CA ILE A 46 -48.01 -16.25 -50.00
C ILE A 46 -47.10 -17.46 -50.31
N ARG A 47 -47.44 -18.27 -51.31
CA ARG A 47 -46.64 -19.45 -51.67
C ARG A 47 -45.30 -19.09 -52.32
N ALA A 48 -45.23 -17.98 -53.06
CA ALA A 48 -43.97 -17.45 -53.60
C ALA A 48 -43.09 -16.82 -52.51
N GLY A 49 -43.69 -16.13 -51.53
CA GLY A 49 -42.98 -15.55 -50.39
C GLY A 49 -42.30 -16.62 -49.51
N VAL A 50 -42.96 -17.77 -49.30
CA VAL A 50 -42.37 -18.88 -48.52
C VAL A 50 -41.13 -19.47 -49.21
N TRP A 51 -41.15 -19.66 -50.53
CA TRP A 51 -39.96 -20.15 -51.25
C TRP A 51 -38.84 -19.11 -51.30
N ALA A 52 -39.16 -17.81 -51.39
CA ALA A 52 -38.15 -16.75 -51.29
C ALA A 52 -37.46 -16.73 -49.91
N LEU A 53 -38.20 -17.00 -48.83
CA LEU A 53 -37.64 -17.07 -47.48
C LEU A 53 -36.70 -18.27 -47.31
N VAL A 54 -37.07 -19.44 -47.85
CA VAL A 54 -36.25 -20.67 -47.77
C VAL A 54 -34.94 -20.53 -48.56
N VAL A 55 -34.94 -19.85 -49.71
CA VAL A 55 -33.73 -19.60 -50.50
C VAL A 55 -32.88 -18.47 -49.90
N SER A 56 -33.48 -17.53 -49.16
CA SER A 56 -32.74 -16.43 -48.52
C SER A 56 -31.75 -16.91 -47.45
N GLY A 57 -32.06 -18.01 -46.74
CA GLY A 57 -31.21 -18.57 -45.69
C GLY A 57 -29.83 -19.02 -46.20
N PRO A 58 -29.75 -19.91 -47.21
CA PRO A 58 -28.49 -20.33 -47.82
C PRO A 58 -27.72 -19.16 -48.47
N VAL A 59 -28.41 -18.21 -49.09
CA VAL A 59 -27.77 -17.06 -49.75
C VAL A 59 -27.17 -16.10 -48.73
N LEU A 60 -27.88 -15.80 -47.63
CA LEU A 60 -27.32 -15.00 -46.53
C LEU A 60 -26.21 -15.75 -45.79
N GLY A 61 -26.33 -17.08 -45.64
CA GLY A 61 -25.29 -17.93 -45.05
C GLY A 61 -24.00 -17.94 -45.87
N THR A 62 -24.09 -18.05 -47.20
CA THR A 62 -22.93 -18.01 -48.11
C THR A 62 -22.31 -16.61 -48.20
N LEU A 63 -23.12 -15.55 -48.21
CA LEU A 63 -22.63 -14.17 -48.13
C LEU A 63 -21.95 -13.86 -46.79
N ALA A 64 -22.45 -14.41 -45.67
CA ALA A 64 -21.81 -14.29 -44.37
C ALA A 64 -20.47 -15.04 -44.32
N PHE A 65 -20.38 -16.23 -44.93
CA PHE A 65 -19.14 -17.01 -44.97
C PHE A 65 -18.06 -16.36 -45.85
N LEU A 66 -18.46 -15.70 -46.94
CA LEU A 66 -17.53 -14.93 -47.80
C LEU A 66 -17.13 -13.58 -47.18
N SER A 67 -17.97 -13.01 -46.31
CA SER A 67 -17.70 -11.74 -45.63
C SER A 67 -16.94 -11.90 -44.30
N ALA A 68 -16.83 -13.13 -43.77
CA ALA A 68 -16.12 -13.42 -42.52
C ALA A 68 -14.59 -13.38 -42.64
N SER A 69 -14.05 -13.02 -43.80
CA SER A 69 -12.61 -12.75 -44.00
C SER A 69 -12.27 -11.29 -43.69
N ALA A 70 -12.78 -10.74 -42.58
CA ALA A 70 -12.12 -9.61 -41.95
C ALA A 70 -10.90 -10.18 -41.21
N PRO A 71 -9.66 -9.72 -41.47
CA PRO A 71 -8.54 -10.15 -40.65
C PRO A 71 -8.91 -9.81 -39.20
N ALA A 72 -8.91 -10.81 -38.33
CA ALA A 72 -9.06 -10.59 -36.90
C ALA A 72 -8.08 -9.48 -36.53
N GLN A 73 -8.60 -8.32 -36.10
CA GLN A 73 -7.77 -7.29 -35.50
C GLN A 73 -7.16 -7.97 -34.27
N GLY A 74 -5.95 -8.49 -34.44
CA GLY A 74 -5.22 -9.13 -33.36
C GLY A 74 -5.25 -8.16 -32.20
N ALA A 75 -5.67 -8.65 -31.03
CA ALA A 75 -5.57 -7.89 -29.80
C ALA A 75 -4.22 -7.18 -29.80
N THR A 76 -4.23 -5.86 -29.67
CA THR A 76 -3.01 -5.05 -29.62
C THR A 76 -2.08 -5.72 -28.63
N LYS A 77 -1.01 -6.36 -29.14
CA LYS A 77 0.01 -6.98 -28.31
C LYS A 77 0.41 -5.93 -27.29
N PRO A 78 0.32 -6.19 -25.97
CA PRO A 78 0.75 -5.23 -24.97
C PRO A 78 2.16 -4.79 -25.37
N ALA A 79 2.31 -3.52 -25.73
CA ALA A 79 3.64 -2.95 -25.93
C ALA A 79 4.39 -3.20 -24.61
N PRO A 80 5.65 -3.67 -24.65
CA PRO A 80 6.43 -3.81 -23.44
C PRO A 80 6.36 -2.49 -22.68
N ALA A 81 5.85 -2.51 -21.45
CA ALA A 81 5.87 -1.34 -20.60
C ALA A 81 7.32 -0.83 -20.57
N ALA A 82 7.53 0.44 -20.91
CA ALA A 82 8.87 1.02 -20.86
C ALA A 82 9.40 0.81 -19.44
N THR A 83 10.55 0.13 -19.33
CA THR A 83 11.19 -0.07 -18.03
C THR A 83 11.45 1.30 -17.41
N PRO A 84 10.91 1.60 -16.22
CA PRO A 84 11.10 2.89 -15.60
C PRO A 84 12.59 3.11 -15.35
N ALA A 85 13.05 4.35 -15.53
CA ALA A 85 14.43 4.70 -15.27
C ALA A 85 14.76 4.51 -13.78
N SER A 86 15.94 3.96 -13.50
CA SER A 86 16.39 3.66 -12.15
C SER A 86 16.92 4.93 -11.45
N PRO A 87 16.47 5.23 -10.22
CA PRO A 87 16.96 6.39 -9.48
C PRO A 87 18.37 6.21 -8.90
N VAL A 88 18.93 4.98 -8.91
CA VAL A 88 20.13 4.63 -8.13
C VAL A 88 21.36 5.44 -8.53
N GLY A 89 21.62 5.56 -9.84
CA GLY A 89 22.77 6.30 -10.36
C GLY A 89 22.71 7.81 -10.03
N PRO A 90 21.63 8.51 -10.41
CA PRO A 90 21.44 9.93 -10.07
C PRO A 90 21.46 10.18 -8.55
N ALA A 91 20.90 9.26 -7.76
CA ALA A 91 20.91 9.35 -6.30
C ALA A 91 22.34 9.31 -5.73
N GLY A 92 23.13 8.29 -6.08
CA GLY A 92 24.52 8.17 -5.59
C GLY A 92 25.40 9.35 -6.04
N PHE A 93 25.21 9.81 -7.28
CA PHE A 93 25.94 10.98 -7.78
C PHE A 93 25.59 12.27 -7.01
N ALA A 94 24.32 12.50 -6.71
CA ALA A 94 23.88 13.66 -5.94
C ALA A 94 24.45 13.64 -4.51
N GLU A 95 24.52 12.47 -3.88
CA GLU A 95 25.06 12.32 -2.53
C GLU A 95 26.55 12.74 -2.48
N LEU A 96 27.35 12.24 -3.42
CA LEU A 96 28.76 12.60 -3.54
C LEU A 96 28.93 14.09 -3.83
N PHE A 97 28.10 14.67 -4.71
CA PHE A 97 28.16 16.09 -5.02
C PHE A 97 27.85 16.97 -3.81
N VAL A 98 26.83 16.63 -3.01
CA VAL A 98 26.48 17.40 -1.81
C VAL A 98 27.60 17.34 -0.76
N SER A 99 28.22 16.18 -0.58
CA SER A 99 29.37 16.03 0.32
C SER A 99 30.54 16.90 -0.13
N ALA A 100 30.90 16.83 -1.42
CA ALA A 100 31.95 17.66 -2.01
C ALA A 100 31.63 19.16 -1.92
N TYR A 101 30.39 19.56 -2.19
CA TYR A 101 29.93 20.95 -2.11
C TYR A 101 30.05 21.52 -0.70
N LEU A 102 29.74 20.73 0.33
CA LEU A 102 29.87 21.17 1.71
C LEU A 102 31.32 21.40 2.13
N GLN A 103 32.25 20.59 1.59
CA GLN A 103 33.68 20.72 1.87
C GLN A 103 34.35 21.82 1.03
N ALA A 104 33.85 22.05 -0.18
CA ALA A 104 34.37 23.06 -1.09
C ALA A 104 34.18 24.49 -0.53
N GLY A 105 35.08 25.36 -0.93
CA GLY A 105 35.03 26.78 -0.68
C GLY A 105 35.85 27.57 -1.70
N GLN A 106 36.06 28.84 -1.40
CA GLN A 106 36.80 29.77 -2.23
C GLN A 106 38.19 29.22 -2.58
N GLY A 107 38.48 29.11 -3.88
CA GLY A 107 39.74 28.58 -4.40
C GLY A 107 39.79 27.06 -4.57
N THR A 108 38.75 26.33 -4.17
CA THR A 108 38.62 24.87 -4.32
C THR A 108 37.46 24.48 -5.24
N GLU A 109 36.91 25.41 -6.01
CA GLU A 109 35.79 25.17 -6.93
C GLU A 109 36.10 24.08 -7.97
N ARG A 110 37.38 23.86 -8.28
CA ARG A 110 37.83 22.77 -9.16
C ARG A 110 37.44 21.39 -8.64
N ASP A 111 37.27 21.22 -7.33
CA ASP A 111 36.85 19.95 -6.73
C ASP A 111 35.39 19.61 -7.07
N LEU A 112 34.61 20.60 -7.51
CA LEU A 112 33.22 20.43 -7.96
C LEU A 112 33.09 20.21 -9.47
N ALA A 113 34.17 20.39 -10.23
CA ALA A 113 34.17 20.21 -11.69
C ALA A 113 33.71 18.82 -12.17
N PRO A 114 33.97 17.70 -11.46
CA PRO A 114 33.43 16.39 -11.83
C PRO A 114 31.90 16.31 -11.75
N TYR A 115 31.27 17.20 -10.97
CA TYR A 115 29.84 17.15 -10.70
C TYR A 115 29.06 18.23 -11.43
N TYR A 116 29.60 19.45 -11.49
CA TYR A 116 28.94 20.64 -12.00
C TYR A 116 29.86 21.38 -12.96
N SER A 117 29.40 21.58 -14.19
CA SER A 117 30.18 22.22 -15.26
C SER A 117 29.94 23.73 -15.39
N GLY A 118 29.06 24.32 -14.57
CA GLY A 118 28.80 25.75 -14.60
C GLY A 118 29.88 26.56 -13.87
N SER A 119 30.00 27.84 -14.22
CA SER A 119 30.88 28.76 -13.49
C SER A 119 30.38 28.94 -12.05
N LEU A 120 31.30 28.82 -11.10
CA LEU A 120 31.02 28.90 -9.67
C LEU A 120 32.06 29.79 -8.98
N ALA A 121 31.58 30.63 -8.07
CA ALA A 121 32.42 31.35 -7.12
C ALA A 121 31.87 31.06 -5.72
N LEU A 122 32.65 30.35 -4.91
CA LEU A 122 32.27 30.06 -3.53
C LEU A 122 32.81 31.17 -2.62
N ALA A 123 31.95 31.71 -1.77
CA ALA A 123 32.33 32.72 -0.78
C ALA A 123 32.76 32.12 0.57
N VAL A 124 32.47 30.84 0.80
CA VAL A 124 32.82 30.14 2.05
C VAL A 124 34.28 29.72 2.02
N LYS A 125 34.96 29.76 3.16
CA LYS A 125 36.32 29.22 3.25
C LYS A 125 36.28 27.68 3.12
N PRO A 126 37.20 27.07 2.34
CA PRO A 126 37.26 25.61 2.19
C PRO A 126 37.37 24.90 3.54
N GLY A 127 36.69 23.76 3.69
CA GLY A 127 36.72 22.92 4.88
C GLY A 127 36.01 23.49 6.12
N THR A 128 35.38 24.66 6.03
CA THR A 128 34.59 25.22 7.14
C THR A 128 33.30 24.44 7.42
N ARG A 129 32.87 23.60 6.48
CA ARG A 129 31.73 22.69 6.63
C ARG A 129 32.12 21.33 6.06
N THR A 130 31.56 20.28 6.64
CA THR A 130 31.74 18.90 6.19
C THR A 130 30.47 18.12 6.47
N ALA A 131 30.12 17.19 5.59
CA ALA A 131 29.11 16.18 5.89
C ALA A 131 29.80 15.01 6.60
N THR A 132 29.44 14.73 7.86
CA THR A 132 29.92 13.52 8.54
C THR A 132 29.21 12.28 8.04
N GLN A 133 27.95 12.43 7.63
CA GLN A 133 27.13 11.42 6.98
C GLN A 133 26.23 12.11 5.96
N SER A 134 25.94 11.43 4.86
CA SER A 134 24.96 11.83 3.86
C SER A 134 24.10 10.64 3.46
N THR A 135 22.88 10.90 2.98
CA THR A 135 22.02 9.88 2.39
C THR A 135 20.93 10.52 1.53
N VAL A 136 20.51 9.84 0.46
CA VAL A 136 19.38 10.27 -0.37
C VAL A 136 18.07 9.88 0.29
N ILE A 137 17.21 10.86 0.54
CA ILE A 137 15.88 10.65 1.16
C ILE A 137 14.73 10.71 0.15
N ALA A 138 14.97 11.28 -1.03
CA ALA A 138 14.00 11.30 -2.13
C ALA A 138 14.72 11.42 -3.47
N SER A 139 14.27 10.65 -4.46
CA SER A 139 14.70 10.76 -5.85
C SER A 139 13.48 10.68 -6.75
N ARG A 140 13.24 11.74 -7.52
CA ARG A 140 12.08 11.85 -8.42
C ARG A 140 12.54 12.24 -9.81
N GLU A 141 12.16 11.45 -10.81
CA GLU A 141 12.30 11.83 -12.21
C GLU A 141 11.32 12.97 -12.51
N VAL A 142 11.84 14.12 -12.92
CA VAL A 142 11.06 15.31 -13.28
C VAL A 142 10.73 15.29 -14.77
N GLN A 143 11.70 14.89 -15.59
CA GLN A 143 11.57 14.59 -17.02
C GLN A 143 12.40 13.35 -17.33
N PRO A 144 12.15 12.65 -18.45
CA PRO A 144 12.96 11.50 -18.84
C PRO A 144 14.47 11.79 -18.82
N GLY A 145 15.22 11.11 -17.95
CA GLY A 145 16.66 11.32 -17.77
C GLY A 145 17.04 12.54 -16.92
N TYR A 146 16.08 13.20 -16.27
CA TYR A 146 16.33 14.36 -15.41
C TYR A 146 15.64 14.23 -14.06
N TRP A 147 16.44 14.34 -13.00
CA TRP A 147 16.09 13.93 -11.65
C TRP A 147 16.16 15.11 -10.69
N SER A 148 15.21 15.18 -9.77
CA SER A 148 15.30 15.99 -8.56
C SER A 148 15.61 15.07 -7.39
N VAL A 149 16.79 15.22 -6.82
CA VAL A 149 17.27 14.40 -5.72
C VAL A 149 17.39 15.25 -4.47
N THR A 150 16.83 14.77 -3.35
CA THR A 150 16.98 15.38 -2.03
C THR A 150 17.91 14.53 -1.18
N VAL A 151 19.00 15.14 -0.72
CA VAL A 151 20.04 14.55 0.13
C VAL A 151 19.92 15.12 1.54
N ALA A 152 19.87 14.26 2.55
CA ALA A 152 20.09 14.63 3.93
C ALA A 152 21.58 14.53 4.26
N ALA A 153 22.15 15.53 4.91
CA ALA A 153 23.55 15.54 5.34
C ALA A 153 23.65 15.99 6.80
N ASP A 154 24.34 15.24 7.65
CA ASP A 154 24.71 15.69 9.00
C ASP A 154 25.90 16.62 8.89
N VAL A 155 25.65 17.92 9.05
CA VAL A 155 26.65 18.96 8.77
C VAL A 155 27.38 19.31 10.05
N THR A 156 28.71 19.26 9.98
CA THR A 156 29.61 19.80 11.01
C THR A 156 30.33 21.01 10.48
N ALA A 157 30.28 22.11 11.23
CA ALA A 157 31.07 23.31 10.96
C ALA A 157 32.40 23.28 11.72
N HIS A 158 33.44 23.79 11.10
CA HIS A 158 34.78 23.92 11.68
C HIS A 158 35.18 25.40 11.71
N ASP A 159 35.65 25.86 12.86
CA ASP A 159 36.23 27.20 12.96
C ASP A 159 37.68 27.25 12.46
N ASP A 160 38.26 28.45 12.36
CA ASP A 160 39.64 28.64 11.92
C ASP A 160 40.70 27.97 12.81
N LYS A 161 40.31 27.55 14.03
CA LYS A 161 41.16 26.84 14.98
C LYS A 161 40.92 25.32 14.95
N GLY A 162 40.11 24.83 14.01
CA GLY A 162 39.77 23.42 13.84
C GLY A 162 38.76 22.89 14.86
N LYS A 163 38.08 23.76 15.62
CA LYS A 163 37.01 23.31 16.53
C LYS A 163 35.77 22.97 15.73
N SER A 164 35.27 21.76 15.95
CA SER A 164 34.08 21.25 15.30
C SER A 164 32.81 21.55 16.12
N LYS A 165 31.77 22.02 15.45
CA LYS A 165 30.42 22.18 15.99
C LYS A 165 29.43 21.49 15.06
N ARG A 166 28.71 20.49 15.57
CA ARG A 166 27.62 19.86 14.84
C ARG A 166 26.49 20.87 14.63
N LEU A 167 26.11 21.07 13.37
CA LEU A 167 24.95 21.89 12.97
C LEU A 167 23.68 21.06 12.78
N GLY A 168 23.81 19.73 12.77
CA GLY A 168 22.71 18.77 12.64
C GLY A 168 22.40 18.45 11.18
N VAL A 169 21.31 17.70 11.00
CA VAL A 169 20.87 17.23 9.69
C VAL A 169 20.27 18.38 8.88
N GLN A 170 20.80 18.60 7.68
CA GLN A 170 20.33 19.57 6.71
C GLN A 170 19.96 18.87 5.41
N TYR A 171 19.03 19.45 4.66
CA TYR A 171 18.49 18.83 3.45
C TYR A 171 18.82 19.70 2.25
N PHE A 172 19.34 19.06 1.20
CA PHE A 172 19.78 19.71 -0.02
C PHE A 172 19.11 19.07 -1.22
N ARG A 173 18.56 19.89 -2.11
CA ARG A 173 17.95 19.43 -3.36
C ARG A 173 18.84 19.80 -4.54
N VAL A 174 19.08 18.85 -5.43
CA VAL A 174 19.90 19.01 -6.63
C VAL A 174 19.16 18.49 -7.86
N GLY A 175 19.26 19.20 -8.98
CA GLY A 175 18.88 18.70 -10.30
C GLY A 175 20.01 17.90 -10.93
N ILE A 176 19.76 16.65 -11.32
CA ILE A 176 20.75 15.76 -11.94
C ILE A 176 20.25 15.34 -13.32
N GLN A 177 21.05 15.63 -14.34
CA GLN A 177 20.87 15.06 -15.67
C GLN A 177 21.60 13.72 -15.74
N ALA A 178 20.93 12.70 -16.27
CA ALA A 178 21.44 11.36 -16.47
C ALA A 178 21.35 10.95 -17.93
N THR A 179 22.44 10.41 -18.45
CA THR A 179 22.52 9.76 -19.76
C THR A 179 22.79 8.26 -19.57
N GLY A 180 22.66 7.46 -20.63
CA GLY A 180 22.78 6.01 -20.52
C GLY A 180 21.44 5.28 -20.56
N PRO A 181 21.46 3.96 -20.33
CA PRO A 181 20.26 3.13 -20.32
C PRO A 181 19.36 3.42 -19.11
N ALA A 182 18.11 2.94 -19.15
CA ALA A 182 17.15 3.08 -18.06
C ALA A 182 17.70 2.60 -16.71
N GLY A 183 18.49 1.52 -16.67
CA GLY A 183 19.14 1.03 -15.43
C GLY A 183 20.12 2.03 -14.79
N ALA A 184 20.61 3.01 -15.55
CA ALA A 184 21.47 4.08 -15.09
C ALA A 184 20.71 5.40 -14.80
N GLY A 185 19.39 5.43 -15.00
CA GLY A 185 18.56 6.63 -14.84
C GLY A 185 18.44 7.50 -16.09
N GLY A 186 19.02 7.08 -17.21
CA GLY A 186 18.92 7.77 -18.51
C GLY A 186 17.86 7.17 -19.43
N THR A 187 17.75 7.68 -20.65
CA THR A 187 16.72 7.30 -21.64
C THR A 187 17.26 6.60 -22.88
N ALA A 188 18.58 6.51 -23.03
CA ALA A 188 19.22 6.10 -24.27
C ALA A 188 19.78 4.67 -24.17
N GLN A 189 19.28 3.74 -24.99
CA GLN A 189 19.90 2.43 -25.12
C GLN A 189 21.32 2.53 -25.72
N ASN A 190 22.21 1.61 -25.33
CA ASN A 190 23.57 1.45 -25.87
C ASN A 190 24.47 2.69 -25.72
N THR A 191 24.24 3.52 -24.71
CA THR A 191 25.11 4.64 -24.35
C THR A 191 25.73 4.43 -22.99
N THR A 192 26.93 4.97 -22.77
CA THR A 192 27.58 4.94 -21.46
C THR A 192 26.81 5.82 -20.48
N ALA A 193 26.67 5.36 -19.24
CA ALA A 193 26.08 6.14 -18.17
C ALA A 193 26.90 7.41 -17.89
N GLY A 194 26.22 8.53 -17.72
CA GLY A 194 26.82 9.81 -17.38
C GLY A 194 25.89 10.64 -16.52
N TYR A 195 26.46 11.47 -15.64
CA TYR A 195 25.73 12.29 -14.70
C TYR A 195 26.32 13.69 -14.66
N ALA A 196 25.45 14.69 -14.59
CA ALA A 196 25.84 16.08 -14.37
C ALA A 196 24.80 16.79 -13.50
N ALA A 197 25.26 17.51 -12.48
CA ALA A 197 24.42 18.42 -11.75
C ALA A 197 24.10 19.64 -12.63
N THR A 198 22.83 20.03 -12.68
CA THR A 198 22.37 21.20 -13.44
C THR A 198 22.31 22.46 -12.59
N SER A 199 22.43 22.32 -11.27
CA SER A 199 22.40 23.42 -10.31
C SER A 199 23.28 23.11 -9.10
N LEU A 200 23.66 24.15 -8.35
CA LEU A 200 24.19 23.97 -7.01
C LEU A 200 23.13 23.37 -6.07
N PRO A 201 23.55 22.75 -4.96
CA PRO A 201 22.61 22.25 -3.96
C PRO A 201 21.82 23.38 -3.31
N ALA A 202 20.50 23.32 -3.43
CA ALA A 202 19.59 24.25 -2.77
C ALA A 202 19.21 23.69 -1.39
N GLN A 203 19.44 24.44 -0.32
CA GLN A 203 18.98 24.05 1.01
C GLN A 203 17.45 24.10 1.09
N VAL A 204 16.83 23.01 1.53
CA VAL A 204 15.37 22.87 1.64
C VAL A 204 14.96 22.46 3.05
N ALA A 205 13.66 22.59 3.34
CA ALA A 205 13.10 22.15 4.62
C ALA A 205 13.22 20.62 4.78
N ALA A 206 13.26 20.17 6.04
CA ALA A 206 13.17 18.77 6.38
C ALA A 206 11.83 18.17 5.91
N PRO A 207 11.79 16.88 5.53
CA PRO A 207 10.52 16.18 5.34
C PRO A 207 9.65 16.26 6.58
N THR A 208 8.34 16.29 6.38
CA THR A 208 7.38 16.32 7.48
C THR A 208 7.53 15.06 8.34
N ALA A 209 7.82 15.25 9.62
CA ALA A 209 7.81 14.17 10.59
C ALA A 209 6.37 13.71 10.83
N LEU A 210 6.14 12.39 10.79
CA LEU A 210 4.86 11.79 11.09
C LEU A 210 4.83 11.28 12.53
N LYS A 211 3.67 11.39 13.18
CA LYS A 211 3.39 10.63 14.39
C LYS A 211 3.11 9.18 13.96
N PRO A 212 3.76 8.17 14.57
CA PRO A 212 3.44 6.78 14.31
C PRO A 212 1.95 6.50 14.55
N GLY A 213 1.38 5.59 13.76
CA GLY A 213 0.05 5.03 14.06
C GLY A 213 0.04 4.32 15.40
N ALA A 214 -1.14 4.12 15.99
CA ALA A 214 -1.27 3.35 17.21
C ALA A 214 -0.80 1.90 16.99
N LEU A 215 -0.04 1.35 17.93
CA LEU A 215 0.36 -0.05 17.88
C LEU A 215 -0.81 -0.97 18.21
N ALA A 216 -0.74 -2.23 17.75
CA ALA A 216 -1.77 -3.25 17.97
C ALA A 216 -1.70 -3.94 19.35
N TYR A 217 -0.72 -3.61 20.18
CA TYR A 217 -0.49 -4.22 21.50
C TYR A 217 -1.18 -3.40 22.59
N GLU A 218 -2.43 -3.75 22.91
CA GLU A 218 -3.28 -2.97 23.82
C GLU A 218 -3.24 -3.48 25.27
N SER A 219 -2.90 -4.76 25.47
CA SER A 219 -2.93 -5.41 26.77
C SER A 219 -1.55 -5.39 27.41
N ASP A 220 -1.41 -4.67 28.53
CA ASP A 220 -0.19 -4.67 29.33
C ASP A 220 -0.13 -5.94 30.21
N ARG A 221 0.97 -6.69 30.07
CA ARG A 221 1.30 -7.87 30.88
C ARG A 221 2.34 -7.56 31.97
N GLY A 222 2.91 -6.36 31.96
CA GLY A 222 4.00 -5.98 32.84
C GLY A 222 5.26 -6.82 32.60
N SER A 223 6.09 -6.95 33.64
CA SER A 223 7.35 -7.71 33.60
C SER A 223 7.38 -8.93 34.52
N SER A 224 6.22 -9.33 35.08
CA SER A 224 6.11 -10.37 36.11
C SER A 224 6.67 -11.73 35.66
N SER A 225 7.30 -12.46 36.57
CA SER A 225 7.80 -13.83 36.34
C SER A 225 6.72 -14.91 36.38
N SER A 226 5.47 -14.57 36.75
CA SER A 226 4.39 -15.55 36.84
C SER A 226 3.59 -15.76 35.55
N ASP A 227 3.66 -14.85 34.58
CA ASP A 227 3.00 -15.04 33.28
C ASP A 227 3.88 -15.94 32.38
N PRO A 228 3.41 -17.14 31.97
CA PRO A 228 4.21 -18.05 31.16
C PRO A 228 4.64 -17.48 29.81
N SER A 229 3.88 -16.55 29.23
CA SER A 229 4.24 -15.89 27.97
C SER A 229 5.41 -14.94 28.16
N VAL A 230 5.39 -14.16 29.25
CA VAL A 230 6.47 -13.22 29.64
C VAL A 230 7.73 -13.98 30.01
N GLU A 231 7.62 -15.10 30.72
CA GLU A 231 8.77 -15.96 31.05
C GLU A 231 9.44 -16.51 29.78
N THR A 232 8.63 -16.96 28.81
CA THR A 232 9.12 -17.46 27.52
C THR A 232 9.85 -16.36 26.75
N ALA A 233 9.25 -15.16 26.64
CA ALA A 233 9.88 -14.02 25.99
C ALA A 233 11.19 -13.61 26.67
N ARG A 234 11.24 -13.60 28.02
CA ARG A 234 12.44 -13.26 28.79
C ARG A 234 13.57 -14.25 28.54
N GLY A 235 13.28 -15.55 28.65
CA GLY A 235 14.26 -16.60 28.41
C GLY A 235 14.77 -16.61 26.96
N PHE A 236 13.86 -16.46 26.00
CA PHE A 236 14.20 -16.33 24.58
C PHE A 236 15.13 -15.14 24.34
N LEU A 237 14.77 -13.92 24.76
CA LEU A 237 15.57 -12.72 24.50
C LEU A 237 16.90 -12.74 25.24
N ALA A 238 16.96 -13.31 26.45
CA ALA A 238 18.23 -13.53 27.13
C ALA A 238 19.15 -14.43 26.29
N ALA A 239 18.66 -15.58 25.82
CA ALA A 239 19.45 -16.49 24.99
C ALA A 239 19.85 -15.88 23.64
N TYR A 240 18.89 -15.22 22.97
CA TYR A 240 19.06 -14.62 21.66
C TYR A 240 20.12 -13.51 21.63
N LEU A 241 20.13 -12.66 22.66
CA LEU A 241 20.96 -11.44 22.70
C LEU A 241 22.31 -11.64 23.41
N THR A 242 22.41 -12.62 24.32
CA THR A 242 23.68 -12.95 25.02
C THR A 242 24.43 -14.11 24.36
N GLY A 243 23.86 -14.73 23.32
CA GLY A 243 24.51 -15.81 22.58
C GLY A 243 24.60 -17.13 23.35
N THR A 244 23.77 -17.36 24.37
CA THR A 244 23.80 -18.60 25.16
C THR A 244 23.04 -19.74 24.46
N THR A 245 23.42 -20.98 24.75
CA THR A 245 23.01 -22.19 23.99
C THR A 245 21.62 -22.75 24.33
N GLU A 246 20.72 -21.94 24.90
CA GLU A 246 19.40 -22.38 25.37
C GLU A 246 18.24 -21.87 24.50
N LEU A 247 18.53 -21.29 23.31
CA LEU A 247 17.50 -20.68 22.45
C LEU A 247 16.43 -21.69 22.01
N ASP A 248 16.83 -22.92 21.69
CA ASP A 248 15.95 -23.98 21.21
C ASP A 248 14.83 -24.33 22.22
N ARG A 249 15.08 -24.14 23.52
CA ARG A 249 14.09 -24.37 24.58
C ARG A 249 12.88 -23.43 24.48
N TYR A 250 13.10 -22.23 23.95
CA TYR A 250 12.08 -21.19 23.89
C TYR A 250 11.48 -21.03 22.50
N THR A 251 11.92 -21.79 21.50
CA THR A 251 11.45 -21.65 20.12
C THR A 251 10.51 -22.78 19.71
N SER A 252 9.61 -22.48 18.78
CA SER A 252 8.72 -23.48 18.20
C SER A 252 9.53 -24.49 17.38
N PRO A 253 9.16 -25.78 17.36
CA PRO A 253 9.83 -26.75 16.51
C PRO A 253 9.80 -26.34 15.03
N GLY A 254 10.93 -26.50 14.36
CA GLY A 254 11.07 -26.14 12.96
C GLY A 254 11.42 -24.66 12.72
N THR A 255 11.31 -23.80 13.73
CA THR A 255 11.81 -22.43 13.66
C THR A 255 13.34 -22.42 13.50
N ARG A 256 13.85 -21.55 12.62
CA ARG A 256 15.28 -21.38 12.34
C ARG A 256 15.75 -20.02 12.86
N LEU A 257 15.70 -19.85 14.19
CA LEU A 257 16.27 -18.68 14.84
C LEU A 257 17.64 -19.05 15.40
N GLN A 258 18.62 -18.16 15.23
CA GLN A 258 19.96 -18.34 15.76
C GLN A 258 20.27 -17.19 16.71
N PRO A 259 20.96 -17.43 17.84
CA PRO A 259 21.44 -16.35 18.68
C PRO A 259 22.35 -15.40 17.90
N ILE A 260 22.35 -14.12 18.26
CA ILE A 260 23.23 -13.13 17.62
C ILE A 260 24.68 -13.46 17.95
N SER A 261 25.52 -13.57 16.92
CA SER A 261 26.93 -13.92 17.05
C SER A 261 27.83 -12.95 16.27
N PRO A 262 28.86 -12.36 16.90
CA PRO A 262 29.20 -12.47 18.33
C PRO A 262 28.14 -11.81 19.24
N ALA A 263 28.04 -12.25 20.49
CA ALA A 263 27.03 -11.75 21.43
C ALA A 263 27.22 -10.24 21.73
N PRO A 264 26.26 -9.37 21.33
CA PRO A 264 26.40 -7.93 21.52
C PRO A 264 26.26 -7.49 22.98
N TYR A 265 25.57 -8.28 23.82
CA TYR A 265 25.22 -7.90 25.18
C TYR A 265 25.69 -8.94 26.21
N ALA A 266 26.12 -8.45 27.37
CA ALA A 266 26.52 -9.26 28.51
C ALA A 266 25.33 -9.65 29.40
N ALA A 267 24.29 -8.81 29.44
CA ALA A 267 23.09 -9.05 30.24
C ALA A 267 21.84 -8.45 29.59
N VAL A 268 20.68 -8.98 29.93
CA VAL A 268 19.38 -8.61 29.39
C VAL A 268 18.33 -8.63 30.51
N LYS A 269 17.51 -7.59 30.58
CA LYS A 269 16.38 -7.49 31.51
C LYS A 269 15.12 -7.04 30.76
N VAL A 270 14.06 -7.84 30.79
CA VAL A 270 12.74 -7.42 30.29
C VAL A 270 12.11 -6.43 31.27
N THR A 271 11.68 -5.29 30.77
CA THR A 271 11.10 -4.19 31.57
C THR A 271 9.61 -4.02 31.37
N GLY A 272 9.06 -4.48 30.24
CA GLY A 272 7.62 -4.50 30.00
C GLY A 272 7.25 -5.41 28.83
N VAL A 273 6.03 -5.94 28.86
CA VAL A 273 5.46 -6.75 27.79
C VAL A 273 4.05 -6.28 27.54
N GLN A 274 3.74 -5.96 26.30
CA GLN A 274 2.39 -5.69 25.82
C GLN A 274 2.01 -6.75 24.80
N ASP A 275 0.73 -7.11 24.72
CA ASP A 275 0.24 -8.05 23.72
C ASP A 275 -1.09 -7.63 23.09
N ASP A 276 -1.47 -8.35 22.04
CA ASP A 276 -2.70 -8.13 21.28
C ASP A 276 -3.90 -8.96 21.77
N ALA A 277 -3.78 -9.62 22.93
CA ALA A 277 -4.87 -10.40 23.48
C ALA A 277 -5.97 -9.49 24.03
N THR A 278 -7.23 -9.85 23.80
CA THR A 278 -8.40 -9.10 24.29
C THR A 278 -8.64 -9.28 25.80
N SER A 279 -7.91 -10.17 26.48
CA SER A 279 -8.10 -10.46 27.91
C SER A 279 -6.81 -10.20 28.69
N ALA A 280 -6.80 -9.11 29.46
CA ALA A 280 -5.74 -8.83 30.42
C ALA A 280 -5.71 -9.91 31.53
N GLY A 281 -4.52 -10.46 31.82
CA GLY A 281 -4.31 -11.29 33.01
C GLY A 281 -4.56 -12.79 32.90
N GLN A 282 -4.59 -13.37 31.69
CA GLN A 282 -4.62 -14.83 31.54
C GLN A 282 -3.25 -15.43 31.92
N GLN A 283 -3.14 -15.93 33.16
CA GLN A 283 -1.95 -16.62 33.68
C GLN A 283 -1.84 -18.09 33.23
N LYS A 284 -2.88 -18.63 32.58
CA LYS A 284 -2.90 -19.99 32.07
C LYS A 284 -2.63 -20.00 30.58
N VAL A 285 -1.76 -20.89 30.13
CA VAL A 285 -1.52 -21.10 28.70
C VAL A 285 -2.82 -21.60 28.03
N PRO A 286 -3.29 -20.92 26.96
CA PRO A 286 -4.48 -21.33 26.22
C PRO A 286 -4.31 -22.68 25.50
N ALA A 287 -5.36 -23.14 24.82
CA ALA A 287 -5.32 -24.34 23.99
C ALA A 287 -4.19 -24.27 22.95
N ASP A 288 -3.64 -25.43 22.58
CA ASP A 288 -2.55 -25.54 21.61
C ASP A 288 -2.89 -24.87 20.28
N GLY A 289 -1.90 -24.25 19.65
CA GLY A 289 -2.03 -23.52 18.39
C GLY A 289 -2.51 -22.07 18.53
N THR A 290 -2.81 -21.61 19.74
CA THR A 290 -3.12 -20.19 20.00
C THR A 290 -1.90 -19.34 19.67
N VAL A 291 -2.11 -18.25 18.93
CA VAL A 291 -1.08 -17.28 18.57
C VAL A 291 -1.23 -16.05 19.47
N LEU A 292 -0.11 -15.48 19.87
CA LEU A 292 -0.04 -14.23 20.63
C LEU A 292 1.06 -13.35 20.07
N HIS A 293 0.78 -12.09 19.77
CA HIS A 293 1.78 -11.13 19.34
C HIS A 293 2.18 -10.25 20.52
N GLN A 294 3.47 -10.19 20.82
CA GLN A 294 4.00 -9.44 21.96
C GLN A 294 4.97 -8.35 21.52
N LEU A 295 4.85 -7.17 22.12
CA LEU A 295 5.87 -6.13 22.11
C LEU A 295 6.59 -6.14 23.46
N VAL A 296 7.87 -6.49 23.43
CA VAL A 296 8.70 -6.67 24.61
C VAL A 296 9.73 -5.56 24.71
N LEU A 297 9.70 -4.81 25.80
CA LEU A 297 10.71 -3.79 26.15
C LEU A 297 11.82 -4.44 26.97
N VAL A 298 13.07 -4.12 26.62
CA VAL A 298 14.27 -4.72 27.18
C VAL A 298 15.28 -3.65 27.50
N ASP A 299 15.89 -3.73 28.68
CA ASP A 299 17.16 -3.08 28.97
C ASP A 299 18.28 -4.12 28.89
N ALA A 300 19.16 -3.97 27.92
CA ALA A 300 20.37 -4.76 27.75
C ALA A 300 21.58 -4.01 28.31
N THR A 301 22.64 -4.74 28.62
CA THR A 301 23.94 -4.18 29.01
C THR A 301 24.98 -4.67 28.03
N ASP A 302 25.67 -3.75 27.36
CA ASP A 302 26.73 -4.11 26.42
C ASP A 302 27.96 -4.70 27.13
N GLN A 303 28.95 -5.14 26.35
CA GLN A 303 30.19 -5.72 26.89
C GLN A 303 31.03 -4.73 27.72
N ALA A 304 30.77 -3.42 27.59
CA ALA A 304 31.45 -2.36 28.35
C ALA A 304 30.66 -1.94 29.61
N GLY A 305 29.49 -2.54 29.88
CA GLY A 305 28.65 -2.20 31.02
C GLY A 305 27.65 -1.05 30.77
N SER A 306 27.53 -0.57 29.54
CA SER A 306 26.61 0.52 29.20
C SER A 306 25.19 -0.01 28.97
N PRO A 307 24.14 0.62 29.55
CA PRO A 307 22.77 0.21 29.31
C PRO A 307 22.28 0.63 27.92
N VAL A 308 21.48 -0.24 27.28
CA VAL A 308 20.83 0.00 25.99
C VAL A 308 19.39 -0.48 26.06
N SER A 309 18.42 0.39 25.74
CA SER A 309 17.01 0.00 25.67
C SER A 309 16.64 -0.47 24.27
N LEU A 310 15.93 -1.59 24.19
CA LEU A 310 15.51 -2.28 22.96
C LEU A 310 14.02 -2.63 23.03
N SER A 311 13.40 -2.82 21.87
CA SER A 311 12.03 -3.34 21.75
C SER A 311 11.98 -4.45 20.72
N TYR A 312 11.31 -5.56 21.05
CA TYR A 312 11.14 -6.71 20.15
C TYR A 312 9.67 -7.00 19.94
N ALA A 313 9.25 -7.14 18.68
CA ALA A 313 7.98 -7.74 18.33
C ALA A 313 8.19 -9.25 18.17
N LEU A 314 7.45 -10.05 18.92
CA LEU A 314 7.55 -11.51 18.93
C LEU A 314 6.20 -12.13 18.62
N THR A 315 6.20 -13.17 17.80
CA THR A 315 5.02 -14.04 17.65
C THR A 315 5.24 -15.31 18.47
N LEU A 316 4.35 -15.57 19.42
CA LEU A 316 4.34 -16.77 20.28
C LEU A 316 3.23 -17.72 19.84
N LYS A 317 3.45 -19.03 20.03
CA LYS A 317 2.46 -20.09 19.84
C LYS A 317 2.37 -20.98 21.06
N SER A 318 1.16 -21.32 21.48
CA SER A 318 0.95 -22.29 22.56
C SER A 318 1.09 -23.72 22.04
N ARG A 319 1.76 -24.57 22.81
CA ARG A 319 1.90 -26.00 22.50
C ARG A 319 2.18 -26.80 23.77
N ALA A 320 1.45 -27.89 23.97
CA ALA A 320 1.57 -28.76 25.13
C ALA A 320 1.64 -27.99 26.47
N GLY A 321 0.78 -26.97 26.61
CA GLY A 321 0.67 -26.17 27.84
C GLY A 321 1.82 -25.19 28.12
N ARG A 322 2.69 -24.89 27.14
CA ARG A 322 3.69 -23.81 27.21
C ARG A 322 3.57 -22.88 26.01
N TRP A 323 4.16 -21.69 26.13
CA TRP A 323 4.41 -20.82 24.99
C TRP A 323 5.77 -21.13 24.36
N GLU A 324 5.84 -20.94 23.05
CA GLU A 324 7.08 -21.05 22.26
C GLU A 324 7.14 -19.87 21.29
N VAL A 325 8.31 -19.27 21.11
CA VAL A 325 8.54 -18.20 20.14
C VAL A 325 8.59 -18.80 18.73
N ALA A 326 7.68 -18.36 17.88
CA ALA A 326 7.61 -18.77 16.48
C ALA A 326 8.46 -17.86 15.57
N SER A 327 8.50 -16.55 15.84
CA SER A 327 9.29 -15.56 15.11
C SER A 327 9.68 -14.35 15.96
N VAL A 328 10.77 -13.69 15.53
CA VAL A 328 11.03 -12.27 15.82
C VAL A 328 10.53 -11.50 14.60
N ASP A 329 9.60 -10.60 14.80
CA ASP A 329 8.93 -9.90 13.70
C ASP A 329 9.75 -8.70 13.25
N ASP A 330 9.74 -8.41 11.94
CA ASP A 330 10.56 -7.35 11.33
C ASP A 330 10.18 -5.94 11.84
N ALA A 331 8.92 -5.76 12.24
CA ALA A 331 8.42 -4.52 12.82
C ALA A 331 7.22 -4.78 13.74
N PRO A 332 7.02 -3.96 14.79
CA PRO A 332 5.79 -3.98 15.57
C PRO A 332 4.56 -3.74 14.70
N ALA A 333 3.49 -4.52 14.92
CA ALA A 333 2.23 -4.32 14.23
C ALA A 333 1.61 -2.96 14.57
N ILE A 334 1.27 -2.19 13.53
CA ILE A 334 0.45 -0.98 13.62
C ILE A 334 -1.02 -1.36 13.43
N ARG A 335 -1.91 -0.73 14.18
CA ARG A 335 -3.35 -0.90 13.95
C ARG A 335 -3.70 -0.45 12.54
N ALA A 336 -4.46 -1.29 11.84
CA ALA A 336 -5.14 -0.84 10.64
C ALA A 336 -6.02 0.35 11.03
N SER A 337 -5.80 1.49 10.37
CA SER A 337 -6.74 2.59 10.49
C SER A 337 -8.06 2.09 9.91
N SER A 338 -9.12 2.00 10.71
CA SER A 338 -10.45 1.80 10.15
C SER A 338 -10.65 2.88 9.08
N PRO A 339 -11.06 2.52 7.85
CA PRO A 339 -11.49 3.53 6.90
C PRO A 339 -12.57 4.37 7.60
N PRO A 340 -12.62 5.70 7.37
CA PRO A 340 -13.72 6.49 7.89
C PRO A 340 -15.00 5.78 7.49
N SER A 341 -15.81 5.38 8.49
CA SER A 341 -17.13 4.81 8.26
C SER A 341 -17.79 5.68 7.21
N ALA A 342 -18.06 5.11 6.03
CA ALA A 342 -18.77 5.82 4.99
C ALA A 342 -20.01 6.39 5.67
N ALA A 343 -20.08 7.72 5.75
CA ALA A 343 -21.27 8.39 6.21
C ALA A 343 -22.44 7.81 5.39
N PRO A 344 -23.58 7.48 6.01
CA PRO A 344 -24.71 6.96 5.27
C PRO A 344 -25.00 7.89 4.10
N HIS A 345 -25.03 7.31 2.91
CA HIS A 345 -25.30 8.00 1.66
C HIS A 345 -26.60 8.79 1.85
N THR A 346 -26.52 10.11 1.98
CA THR A 346 -27.67 10.96 1.74
C THR A 346 -27.93 10.87 0.24
N THR A 347 -28.92 10.06 -0.12
CA THR A 347 -29.56 10.08 -1.43
C THR A 347 -29.86 11.52 -1.79
N THR A 348 -29.07 12.07 -2.71
CA THR A 348 -29.36 13.34 -3.36
C THR A 348 -30.59 13.11 -4.24
N PRO A 349 -31.72 13.80 -4.03
CA PRO A 349 -32.85 13.69 -4.92
C PRO A 349 -32.47 14.24 -6.29
N SER A 350 -32.77 13.43 -7.31
CA SER A 350 -32.60 13.74 -8.74
C SER A 350 -33.30 15.06 -9.10
N PRO A 351 -32.66 16.00 -9.81
CA PRO A 351 -33.33 17.21 -10.26
C PRO A 351 -33.98 16.91 -11.61
N ASP A 352 -35.21 16.42 -11.58
CA ASP A 352 -36.09 16.52 -12.75
C ASP A 352 -37.55 16.62 -12.29
N ALA A 353 -37.96 17.86 -12.03
CA ALA A 353 -39.36 18.25 -12.00
C ALA A 353 -39.48 19.64 -12.62
N SER A 354 -40.05 19.62 -13.82
CA SER A 354 -40.41 20.73 -14.68
C SER A 354 -41.04 21.95 -13.97
N THR A 355 -40.54 23.11 -14.37
CA THR A 355 -41.32 24.22 -14.97
C THR A 355 -42.73 24.49 -14.42
N ALA A 356 -42.89 25.57 -13.63
CA ALA A 356 -44.12 26.35 -13.56
C ALA A 356 -43.84 27.83 -13.18
N VAL A 357 -43.94 28.68 -14.21
CA VAL A 357 -44.25 30.12 -14.32
C VAL A 357 -44.44 30.96 -13.03
N PRO A 358 -43.87 32.18 -12.93
CA PRO A 358 -44.24 33.17 -11.91
C PRO A 358 -45.43 34.03 -12.37
N SER A 359 -46.36 34.32 -11.46
CA SER A 359 -47.36 35.39 -11.63
C SER A 359 -47.80 35.96 -10.27
N PRO A 360 -48.29 37.21 -10.26
CA PRO A 360 -47.72 38.28 -9.43
C PRO A 360 -48.45 38.53 -8.11
N SER A 361 -47.76 39.25 -7.22
CA SER A 361 -48.32 39.83 -6.00
C SER A 361 -49.61 40.61 -6.25
N PRO A 362 -50.50 40.62 -5.24
CA PRO A 362 -51.14 41.86 -4.84
C PRO A 362 -50.81 42.20 -3.39
N SER A 363 -50.49 43.48 -3.21
CA SER A 363 -50.59 44.23 -1.97
C SER A 363 -52.01 44.13 -1.40
N ASN A 364 -52.17 43.91 -0.08
CA ASN A 364 -52.80 44.92 0.78
C ASN A 364 -52.82 44.54 2.28
N SER A 365 -52.76 45.62 3.06
CA SER A 365 -53.21 45.82 4.45
C SER A 365 -52.31 45.39 5.60
#